data_AF-Q5MBI5-F1
#
_entry.id   AF-Q5MBI5-F1
#
_cell.length_a   1.000
_cell.length_b   1.000
_cell.length_c   1.000
_cell.angle_alpha   90.00
_cell.angle_beta   90.00
_cell.angle_gamma   90.00
#
_symmetry.space_group_name_H-M   'P 1'
#
loop_
_entity.id
_entity.type
_entity.pdbx_description
1 polymer ?
#
loop_
_entity_poly.entity_id
_entity_poly.type
_entity_poly.pdbx_seq_one_letter_code
_entity_poly.pdbx_strand_id
1 'polypeptide(L)'
;FFFHGAISECHYLNGTERVRYLDRYFYNRQEFTHFDNDVGKFVADSPLGEPQAEYWNSNAEFMEIKRNEVNTVCRHNYGVVESFTVQRSVEPKVRVSALQSGSLPETDRLACYVTGFYPP
;
A
#
# COMPACT_ATOMS: atom_id res chain seq x y z
N PHE A 1 -11.46 -10.73 -22.66
CA PHE A 1 -11.00 -10.89 -21.27
C PHE A 1 -11.17 -9.54 -20.58
N PHE A 2 -11.82 -9.50 -19.41
CA PHE A 2 -11.94 -8.29 -18.59
C PHE A 2 -11.37 -8.58 -17.20
N PHE A 3 -10.84 -7.55 -16.55
CA PHE A 3 -10.31 -7.61 -15.19
C PHE A 3 -11.30 -6.94 -14.25
N HIS A 4 -11.73 -7.67 -13.21
CA HIS A 4 -12.39 -7.10 -12.05
C HIS A 4 -11.55 -7.46 -10.83
N GLY A 5 -11.15 -6.45 -10.05
CA GLY A 5 -10.32 -6.64 -8.87
C GLY A 5 -10.68 -5.67 -7.77
N ALA A 6 -10.20 -5.96 -6.56
CA ALA A 6 -10.27 -5.10 -5.41
C ALA A 6 -8.89 -4.97 -4.76
N ILE A 7 -8.61 -3.81 -4.19
CA ILE A 7 -7.40 -3.53 -3.42
C ILE A 7 -7.85 -2.96 -2.08
N SER A 8 -7.51 -3.64 -1.00
CA SER A 8 -7.75 -3.18 0.37
C SER A 8 -6.42 -2.71 0.97
N GLU A 9 -6.29 -1.41 1.21
CA GLU A 9 -5.08 -0.73 1.64
C GLU A 9 -5.21 -0.22 3.07
N CYS A 10 -4.13 -0.34 3.84
CA CYS A 10 -4.01 0.22 5.18
C CYS A 10 -2.81 1.18 5.20
N HIS A 11 -3.08 2.46 5.40
CA HIS A 11 -2.05 3.50 5.50
C HIS A 11 -1.80 3.83 6.97
N TYR A 12 -0.56 3.65 7.40
CA TYR A 12 -0.12 3.81 8.79
C TYR A 12 0.71 5.09 8.92
N LEU A 13 0.31 5.99 9.81
CA LEU A 13 1.03 7.22 10.14
C LEU A 13 1.33 7.22 11.64
N ASN A 14 2.62 7.43 11.99
CA ASN A 14 3.13 7.31 13.35
C ASN A 14 2.78 5.95 14.00
N GLY A 15 3.20 4.87 13.34
CA GLY A 15 2.83 3.51 13.74
C GLY A 15 1.33 3.30 13.56
N THR A 16 0.64 2.88 14.62
CA THR A 16 -0.82 2.75 14.61
C THR A 16 -1.52 3.94 15.26
N GLU A 17 -0.92 5.12 15.41
CA GLU A 17 -1.67 6.25 15.98
C GLU A 17 -2.80 6.67 15.02
N ARG A 18 -2.46 6.86 13.74
CA ARG A 18 -3.39 7.22 12.68
C ARG A 18 -3.36 6.14 11.61
N VAL A 19 -4.51 5.54 11.34
CA VAL A 19 -4.67 4.44 10.37
C VAL A 19 -5.84 4.80 9.46
N ARG A 20 -5.56 4.83 8.15
CA ARG A 20 -6.59 4.98 7.11
C ARG A 20 -6.74 3.66 6.37
N TYR A 21 -7.97 3.20 6.24
CA TYR A 21 -8.36 2.02 5.51
C TYR A 21 -9.13 2.41 4.25
N LEU A 22 -8.67 1.90 3.11
CA LEU A 22 -9.27 2.10 1.80
C LEU A 22 -9.62 0.73 1.20
N ASP A 23 -10.84 0.56 0.71
CA ASP A 23 -11.23 -0.64 -0.03
C ASP A 23 -11.74 -0.24 -1.41
N ARG A 24 -10.94 -0.51 -2.44
CA ARG A 24 -11.06 0.10 -3.78
C ARG A 24 -11.38 -0.96 -4.82
N TYR A 25 -12.35 -0.69 -5.69
CA TYR A 25 -12.84 -1.65 -6.68
C TYR A 25 -12.59 -1.18 -8.10
N PHE A 26 -12.08 -2.08 -8.93
CA PHE A 26 -11.58 -1.79 -10.27
C PHE A 26 -12.25 -2.65 -11.33
N TYR A 27 -12.51 -2.06 -12.49
CA TYR A 27 -12.91 -2.72 -13.73
C TYR A 27 -11.98 -2.26 -14.86
N ASN A 28 -11.23 -3.19 -15.47
CA ASN A 28 -10.26 -2.92 -16.54
C ASN A 28 -9.32 -1.72 -16.26
N ARG A 29 -8.83 -1.61 -15.02
CA ARG A 29 -7.97 -0.53 -14.49
C ARG A 29 -8.68 0.78 -14.14
N GLN A 30 -9.98 0.90 -14.40
CA GLN A 30 -10.79 2.01 -13.91
C GLN A 30 -11.30 1.68 -12.51
N GLU A 31 -10.91 2.48 -11.53
CA GLU A 31 -11.57 2.48 -10.22
C GLU A 31 -12.99 2.99 -10.40
N PHE A 32 -13.98 2.21 -9.94
CA PHE A 32 -15.38 2.59 -10.10
C PHE A 32 -16.05 2.94 -8.78
N THR A 33 -15.59 2.38 -7.66
CA THR A 33 -16.06 2.77 -6.32
C THR A 33 -15.00 2.43 -5.28
N HIS A 34 -14.97 3.18 -4.18
CA HIS A 34 -14.17 2.86 -3.02
C HIS A 34 -14.91 3.12 -1.70
N PHE A 35 -14.52 2.40 -0.66
CA PHE A 35 -14.80 2.77 0.73
C PHE A 35 -13.56 3.44 1.32
N ASP A 36 -13.78 4.51 2.07
CA ASP A 36 -12.76 5.18 2.88
C ASP A 36 -13.28 5.28 4.31
N ASN A 37 -12.52 4.77 5.29
CA ASN A 37 -12.95 4.82 6.70
C ASN A 37 -13.10 6.26 7.21
N ASP A 38 -12.36 7.23 6.66
CA ASP A 38 -12.47 8.63 7.05
C ASP A 38 -13.79 9.25 6.54
N VAL A 39 -14.35 8.69 5.46
CA VAL A 39 -15.66 9.07 4.90
C VAL A 39 -16.79 8.21 5.51
N GLY A 40 -16.51 6.96 5.85
CA GLY A 40 -17.42 6.02 6.50
C GLY A 40 -18.48 5.39 5.57
N LYS A 41 -18.33 5.53 4.25
CA LYS A 41 -19.23 4.95 3.24
C LYS A 41 -18.54 4.72 1.90
N PHE A 42 -19.19 3.95 1.03
CA PHE A 42 -18.77 3.83 -0.36
C PHE A 42 -19.07 5.09 -1.16
N VAL A 43 -18.12 5.49 -2.00
CA VAL A 43 -18.22 6.61 -2.94
C VAL A 43 -18.05 6.05 -4.35
N ALA A 44 -18.87 6.51 -5.29
CA ALA A 44 -18.72 6.16 -6.69
C ALA A 44 -17.67 7.07 -7.34
N ASP A 45 -16.67 6.47 -7.98
CA ASP A 45 -15.59 7.18 -8.70
C ASP A 45 -15.84 7.23 -10.21
N SER A 46 -16.89 6.54 -10.67
CA SER A 46 -17.38 6.58 -12.04
C SER A 46 -18.88 6.25 -12.07
N PRO A 47 -19.59 6.54 -13.18
CA PRO A 47 -21.00 6.17 -13.33
C PRO A 47 -21.27 4.68 -13.17
N LEU A 48 -20.29 3.82 -13.47
CA LEU A 48 -20.40 2.38 -13.26
C LEU A 48 -20.55 2.01 -11.77
N GLY A 49 -19.99 2.81 -10.86
CA GLY A 49 -20.01 2.53 -9.42
C GLY A 49 -21.16 3.15 -8.66
N GLU A 50 -21.93 4.05 -9.25
CA GLU A 50 -23.13 4.63 -8.62
C GLU A 50 -24.09 3.54 -8.09
N PRO A 51 -24.55 2.58 -8.91
CA PRO A 51 -25.46 1.54 -8.41
C PRO A 51 -24.81 0.66 -7.34
N GLN A 52 -23.49 0.42 -7.45
CA GLN A 52 -22.78 -0.43 -6.49
C GLN A 52 -22.62 0.26 -5.14
N ALA A 53 -22.26 1.54 -5.13
CA ALA A 53 -22.12 2.34 -3.92
C ALA A 53 -23.48 2.50 -3.22
N GLU A 54 -24.56 2.77 -3.95
CA GLU A 54 -25.92 2.83 -3.39
C GLU A 54 -26.33 1.49 -2.76
N TYR A 55 -26.14 0.38 -3.49
CA TYR A 55 -26.47 -0.95 -3.00
C TYR A 55 -25.74 -1.28 -1.70
N TRP A 56 -24.42 -1.10 -1.66
CA TRP A 56 -23.63 -1.39 -0.47
C TRP A 56 -23.94 -0.45 0.70
N ASN A 57 -24.09 0.84 0.44
CA ASN A 57 -24.42 1.81 1.49
C ASN A 57 -25.81 1.58 2.11
N SER A 58 -26.74 0.95 1.36
CA SER A 58 -28.07 0.59 1.87
C SER A 58 -28.06 -0.60 2.84
N ASN A 59 -26.99 -1.40 2.87
CA ASN A 59 -26.87 -2.56 3.75
C ASN A 59 -26.16 -2.18 5.06
N ALA A 60 -26.93 -1.99 6.14
CA ALA A 60 -26.41 -1.54 7.43
C ALA A 60 -25.39 -2.52 8.05
N GLU A 61 -25.64 -3.83 7.99
CA GLU A 61 -24.75 -4.86 8.55
C GLU A 61 -23.41 -4.87 7.82
N PHE A 62 -23.43 -4.83 6.49
CA PHE A 62 -22.22 -4.76 5.67
C PHE A 62 -21.41 -3.49 5.97
N MET A 63 -22.09 -2.34 6.09
CA MET A 63 -21.44 -1.07 6.38
C MET A 63 -20.86 -1.00 7.79
N GLU A 64 -21.47 -1.67 8.77
CA GLU A 64 -20.89 -1.81 10.11
C GLU A 64 -19.58 -2.60 10.07
N ILE A 65 -19.55 -3.72 9.36
CA ILE A 65 -18.32 -4.51 9.17
C ILE A 65 -17.24 -3.65 8.51
N LYS A 66 -17.56 -2.98 7.39
CA LYS A 66 -16.61 -2.14 6.64
C LYS A 66 -16.01 -1.01 7.47
N ARG A 67 -16.82 -0.32 8.28
CA ARG A 67 -16.32 0.73 9.19
C ARG A 67 -15.38 0.20 10.27
N ASN A 68 -15.52 -1.07 10.64
CA ASN A 68 -14.68 -1.70 11.65
C ASN A 68 -13.37 -2.29 11.09
N GLU A 69 -13.23 -2.44 9.76
CA GLU A 69 -12.03 -3.03 9.12
C GLU A 69 -10.74 -2.26 9.43
N VAL A 70 -10.80 -0.95 9.70
CA VAL A 70 -9.63 -0.18 10.17
C VAL A 70 -9.04 -0.77 11.46
N ASN A 71 -9.86 -1.34 12.34
CA ASN A 71 -9.41 -1.97 13.58
C ASN A 71 -9.19 -3.47 13.40
N THR A 72 -10.16 -4.17 12.84
CA THR A 72 -10.16 -5.64 12.75
C THR A 72 -9.22 -6.19 11.67
N VAL A 73 -8.91 -5.38 10.65
CA VAL A 73 -7.97 -5.73 9.58
C VAL A 73 -6.67 -4.96 9.76
N CYS A 74 -6.68 -3.62 9.69
CA CYS A 74 -5.42 -2.88 9.64
C CYS A 74 -4.64 -2.96 10.96
N ARG A 75 -5.20 -2.47 12.08
CA ARG A 75 -4.49 -2.49 13.37
C ARG A 75 -4.16 -3.91 13.82
N HIS A 76 -5.11 -4.83 13.63
CA HIS A 76 -4.90 -6.24 13.92
C HIS A 76 -3.71 -6.81 13.16
N ASN A 77 -3.71 -6.71 11.82
CA ASN A 77 -2.64 -7.26 11.01
C ASN A 77 -1.31 -6.57 11.28
N TYR A 78 -1.30 -5.24 11.47
CA TYR A 78 -0.09 -4.51 11.87
C TYR A 78 0.53 -5.17 13.11
N GLY A 79 -0.24 -5.37 14.19
CA GLY A 79 0.27 -6.00 15.41
C GLY A 79 0.71 -7.46 15.22
N VAL A 80 0.07 -8.21 14.30
CA VAL A 80 0.46 -9.59 13.99
C VAL A 80 1.78 -9.67 13.23
N VAL A 81 2.03 -8.74 12.30
CA VAL A 81 3.18 -8.81 11.38
C VAL A 81 4.31 -7.82 11.68
N GLU A 82 4.13 -6.95 12.68
CA GLU A 82 5.06 -5.86 13.01
C GLU A 82 6.50 -6.36 13.16
N SER A 83 6.67 -7.49 13.86
CA SER A 83 7.98 -8.05 14.22
C SER A 83 8.86 -8.43 13.02
N PHE A 84 8.26 -8.76 11.87
CA PHE A 84 8.99 -9.19 10.67
C PHE A 84 8.77 -8.29 9.45
N THR A 85 7.99 -7.22 9.58
CA THR A 85 7.79 -6.19 8.57
C THR A 85 8.37 -4.85 9.02
N VAL A 86 7.73 -4.19 9.98
CA VAL A 86 8.11 -2.85 10.49
C VAL A 86 9.43 -2.90 11.23
N GLN A 87 9.62 -3.88 12.11
CA GLN A 87 10.83 -4.02 12.93
C GLN A 87 11.97 -4.73 12.17
N ARG A 88 11.73 -5.15 10.93
CA ARG A 88 12.73 -5.84 10.12
C ARG A 88 13.82 -4.85 9.70
N SER A 89 15.06 -5.18 10.04
CA SER A 89 16.25 -4.51 9.53
C SER A 89 17.24 -5.55 8.99
N VAL A 90 17.83 -5.26 7.84
CA VAL A 90 18.87 -6.08 7.22
C VAL A 90 20.04 -5.19 6.88
N GLU A 91 21.22 -5.53 7.39
CA GLU A 91 22.45 -4.77 7.15
C GLU A 91 22.87 -4.80 5.67
N PRO A 92 23.39 -3.68 5.14
CA PRO A 92 23.88 -3.63 3.77
C PRO A 92 25.19 -4.39 3.59
N LYS A 93 25.35 -4.98 2.41
CA LYS A 93 26.64 -5.42 1.88
C LYS A 93 27.26 -4.31 1.07
N VAL A 94 28.44 -3.86 1.48
CA VAL A 94 29.17 -2.76 0.85
C VAL A 94 30.37 -3.31 0.07
N ARG A 95 30.49 -2.92 -1.21
CA ARG A 95 31.65 -3.24 -2.05
C ARG A 95 32.13 -1.97 -2.75
N VAL A 96 33.43 -1.69 -2.65
CA VAL A 96 34.07 -0.57 -3.37
C VAL A 96 34.90 -1.13 -4.52
N SER A 97 34.73 -0.60 -5.72
CA SER A 97 35.60 -0.95 -6.86
C SER A 97 35.85 0.25 -7.77
N ALA A 98 36.99 0.27 -8.46
CA ALA A 98 37.28 1.26 -9.47
C ALA A 98 36.23 1.21 -10.60
N LEU A 99 35.78 2.37 -11.04
CA LEU A 99 34.91 2.52 -12.19
C LEU A 99 35.79 2.58 -13.44
N GLN A 100 35.74 1.54 -14.28
CA GLN A 100 36.48 1.57 -15.54
C GLN A 100 35.81 2.58 -16.49
N SER A 101 36.47 3.72 -16.72
CA SER A 101 36.03 4.71 -17.71
C SER A 101 36.44 4.26 -19.11
N GLY A 102 35.47 3.94 -19.96
CA GLY A 102 35.71 3.50 -21.34
C GLY A 102 36.16 4.60 -22.30
N SER A 103 36.28 5.87 -21.88
CA SER A 103 36.39 6.98 -22.85
C SER A 103 37.18 8.22 -22.45
N LEU A 104 37.90 8.29 -21.32
CA LEU A 104 38.82 9.41 -21.03
C LEU A 104 39.95 9.00 -20.08
N PRO A 105 41.17 9.58 -20.21
CA PRO A 105 42.22 9.43 -19.23
C PRO A 105 41.80 10.13 -17.93
N GLU A 106 41.81 9.35 -16.86
CA GLU A 106 41.76 9.80 -15.47
C GLU A 106 40.47 10.51 -15.03
N THR A 107 39.54 9.70 -14.55
CA THR A 107 38.99 10.00 -13.23
C THR A 107 39.10 8.73 -12.40
N ASP A 108 39.91 8.73 -11.34
CA ASP A 108 40.00 7.67 -10.32
C ASP A 108 38.69 7.58 -9.53
N ARG A 109 37.61 7.21 -10.22
CA ARG A 109 36.28 7.11 -9.63
C ARG A 109 36.15 5.74 -9.00
N LEU A 110 35.75 5.72 -7.74
CA LEU A 110 35.33 4.53 -7.05
C LEU A 110 33.80 4.45 -7.08
N ALA A 111 33.27 3.26 -7.35
CA ALA A 111 31.86 2.94 -7.17
C ALA A 111 31.68 2.24 -5.82
N CYS A 112 30.74 2.72 -5.00
CA CYS A 112 30.31 2.07 -3.77
C CYS A 112 28.97 1.38 -4.02
N TYR A 113 28.99 0.05 -4.09
CA TYR A 113 27.80 -0.77 -4.23
C TYR A 113 27.28 -1.12 -2.84
N VAL A 114 26.11 -0.59 -2.48
CA VAL A 114 25.41 -0.87 -1.23
C VAL A 114 24.19 -1.72 -1.58
N THR A 115 24.18 -2.99 -1.17
CA THR A 115 23.21 -3.98 -1.65
C THR A 115 22.64 -4.82 -0.52
N GLY A 116 21.44 -5.38 -0.74
CA GLY A 116 20.86 -6.39 0.16
C GLY A 116 20.38 -5.88 1.53
N PHE A 117 20.20 -4.58 1.69
CA PHE A 117 19.66 -3.99 2.92
C PHE A 117 18.13 -3.86 2.90
N TYR A 118 17.55 -3.69 4.08
CA TYR A 118 16.13 -3.39 4.29
C TYR A 118 15.96 -2.63 5.62
N PRO A 119 15.03 -1.66 5.72
CA PRO A 119 14.22 -1.07 4.64
C PRO A 119 15.10 -0.32 3.61
N PRO A 120 14.55 -0.01 2.41
CA PRO A 120 15.26 0.80 1.41
C PRO A 120 15.48 2.25 1.85
#